data_AF-A0A1G4A1C8-F1
#
_entry.id   AF-A0A1G4A1C8-F1
#
_cell.length_a   1.000
_cell.length_b   1.000
_cell.length_c   1.000
_cell.angle_alpha   90.00
_cell.angle_beta   90.00
_cell.angle_gamma   90.00
#
_symmetry.space_group_name_H-M   'P 1'
#
loop_
_entity.id
_entity.type
_entity.pdbx_description
1 polymer ?
#
loop_
_entity_poly.entity_id
_entity_poly.type
_entity_poly.pdbx_seq_one_letter_code
_entity_poly.pdbx_strand_id
1 'polypeptide(L)'
;MAFDIKRRGKLTYYYRASRPVFSFVVTEALPDGDLKVYLAGLTGGESATRNLGLSDTATMDPDKEIPRVFQTWESWLKEAGVCDSIAELDFIEMHAFGCQPKSPSPLSDPVGYSAELERLRSAYARAYAAYFRDHLPEHGLPARFTVHVIDVPDKVASYEFYTTALLQRALKK
;
A
#
# COMPACT_ATOMS: atom_id res chain seq x y z
N MET A 1 18.45 -2.49 -3.94
CA MET A 1 18.97 -3.86 -4.19
C MET A 1 17.90 -4.58 -4.95
N ALA A 2 18.24 -5.17 -6.11
CA ALA A 2 17.28 -5.88 -6.96
C ALA A 2 16.59 -7.03 -6.21
N PHE A 3 15.37 -7.37 -6.62
CA PHE A 3 14.65 -8.52 -6.10
C PHE A 3 15.30 -9.85 -6.47
N ASP A 4 15.34 -10.76 -5.51
CA ASP A 4 15.43 -12.19 -5.72
C ASP A 4 14.08 -12.71 -6.23
N ILE A 5 14.12 -13.63 -7.20
CA ILE A 5 12.93 -14.14 -7.89
C ILE A 5 12.84 -15.65 -7.70
N LYS A 6 11.69 -16.12 -7.19
CA LYS A 6 11.36 -17.55 -7.11
C LYS A 6 10.10 -17.85 -7.90
N ARG A 7 10.11 -18.91 -8.71
CA ARG A 7 8.94 -19.38 -9.47
C ARG A 7 8.45 -20.72 -8.94
N ARG A 8 7.13 -20.90 -8.84
CA ARG A 8 6.48 -22.17 -8.46
C ARG A 8 5.13 -22.30 -9.17
N GLY A 9 5.10 -23.10 -10.24
CA GLY A 9 3.90 -23.24 -11.06
C GLY A 9 3.51 -21.89 -11.68
N LYS A 10 2.26 -21.46 -11.46
CA LYS A 10 1.73 -20.18 -11.96
C LYS A 10 2.23 -18.95 -11.17
N LEU A 11 2.89 -19.17 -10.04
CA LEU A 11 3.27 -18.11 -9.11
C LEU A 11 4.73 -17.68 -9.30
N THR A 12 4.96 -16.37 -9.29
CA THR A 12 6.30 -15.76 -9.18
C THR A 12 6.35 -14.87 -7.94
N TYR A 13 7.39 -15.03 -7.14
CA TYR A 13 7.62 -14.35 -5.87
C TYR A 13 8.83 -13.43 -5.99
N TYR A 14 8.66 -12.16 -5.62
CA TYR A 14 9.71 -11.13 -5.64
C TYR A 14 10.02 -10.70 -4.21
N TYR A 15 11.23 -10.99 -3.74
CA TYR A 15 11.66 -10.76 -2.35
C TYR A 15 13.11 -10.27 -2.28
N ARG A 16 13.58 -9.80 -1.13
CA ARG A 16 14.99 -9.36 -0.94
C ARG A 16 15.68 -10.27 0.08
N ALA A 17 16.80 -10.89 -0.27
CA ALA A 17 17.51 -11.84 0.57
C ALA A 17 18.43 -11.20 1.63
N SER A 18 18.17 -11.57 2.88
CA SER A 18 19.18 -11.77 3.94
C SER A 18 18.61 -12.73 4.99
N ARG A 19 17.30 -12.61 5.28
CA ARG A 19 16.37 -13.59 5.87
C ARG A 19 14.93 -13.24 5.45
N PRO A 20 14.42 -13.74 4.31
CA PRO A 20 13.13 -13.29 3.79
C PRO A 20 11.96 -13.82 4.65
N VAL A 21 11.14 -12.90 5.16
CA VAL A 21 9.91 -13.22 5.93
C VAL A 21 8.66 -13.21 5.03
N PHE A 22 8.69 -12.41 3.95
CA PHE A 22 7.59 -12.28 2.99
C PHE A 22 8.12 -11.84 1.61
N SER A 23 7.26 -11.92 0.59
CA SER A 23 7.50 -11.36 -0.75
C SER A 23 6.84 -10.00 -0.87
N PHE A 24 7.51 -9.03 -1.47
CA PHE A 24 6.98 -7.66 -1.67
C PHE A 24 5.92 -7.64 -2.78
N VAL A 25 6.14 -8.44 -3.81
CA VAL A 25 5.20 -8.68 -4.91
C VAL A 25 5.09 -10.18 -5.13
N VAL A 26 3.88 -10.66 -5.38
CA VAL A 26 3.63 -12.00 -5.93
C VAL A 26 2.76 -11.83 -7.17
N THR A 27 3.08 -12.53 -8.24
CA THR A 27 2.23 -12.58 -9.45
C THR A 27 1.74 -13.99 -9.70
N GLU A 28 0.51 -14.10 -10.18
CA GLU A 28 -0.14 -15.32 -10.62
C GLU A 28 -0.50 -15.19 -12.10
N ALA A 29 0.04 -16.07 -12.93
CA ALA A 29 -0.27 -16.10 -14.35
C ALA A 29 -1.67 -16.66 -14.62
N LEU A 30 -2.47 -15.90 -15.37
CA LEU A 30 -3.80 -16.30 -15.84
C LEU A 30 -3.73 -16.90 -17.26
N PRO A 31 -4.73 -17.71 -17.68
CA PRO A 31 -4.70 -18.43 -18.96
C PRO A 31 -4.65 -17.54 -20.21
N ASP A 32 -5.12 -16.30 -20.11
CA ASP A 32 -5.14 -15.28 -21.16
C ASP A 32 -3.84 -14.46 -21.25
N GLY A 33 -2.88 -14.73 -20.37
CA GLY A 33 -1.60 -14.01 -20.31
C GLY A 33 -1.61 -12.83 -19.33
N ASP A 34 -2.75 -12.51 -18.72
CA ASP A 34 -2.85 -11.51 -17.66
C ASP A 34 -2.15 -11.98 -16.39
N LEU A 35 -1.83 -11.03 -15.51
CA LEU A 35 -1.26 -11.33 -14.20
C LEU A 35 -2.18 -10.83 -13.10
N LYS A 36 -2.58 -11.71 -12.19
CA LYS A 36 -3.08 -11.27 -10.89
C LYS A 36 -1.90 -10.93 -10.00
N VAL A 37 -1.89 -9.74 -9.43
CA VAL A 37 -0.77 -9.15 -8.70
C VAL A 37 -1.17 -8.96 -7.24
N TYR A 38 -0.35 -9.47 -6.33
CA TYR A 38 -0.52 -9.32 -4.89
C TYR A 38 0.61 -8.44 -4.36
N LEU A 39 0.25 -7.30 -3.76
CA LEU A 39 1.18 -6.33 -3.20
C LEU A 39 1.19 -6.45 -1.67
N ALA A 40 2.38 -6.62 -1.10
CA ALA A 40 2.53 -6.82 0.34
C ALA A 40 2.01 -5.64 1.18
N GLY A 41 1.68 -5.96 2.43
CA GLY A 41 1.36 -4.99 3.48
C GLY A 41 2.38 -3.87 3.53
N LEU A 42 1.91 -2.62 3.46
CA LEU A 42 2.77 -1.45 3.41
C LEU A 42 2.15 -0.25 4.13
N THR A 43 2.99 0.46 4.87
CA THR A 43 2.69 1.69 5.58
C THR A 43 3.41 2.88 4.95
N GLY A 44 2.80 4.06 5.01
CA GLY A 44 3.37 5.29 4.45
C GLY A 44 4.42 5.99 5.34
N GLY A 45 4.63 5.49 6.55
CA GLY A 45 5.58 5.99 7.55
C GLY A 45 7.02 5.54 7.29
N GLU A 46 7.62 4.86 8.26
CA GLU A 46 9.00 4.36 8.18
C GLU A 46 9.21 3.40 7.01
N SER A 47 8.21 2.55 6.71
CA SER A 47 8.35 1.56 5.64
C SER A 47 8.50 2.21 4.26
N ALA A 48 7.61 3.13 3.90
CA ALA A 48 7.74 3.87 2.64
C ALA A 48 8.96 4.79 2.63
N THR A 49 9.28 5.46 3.74
CA THR A 49 10.48 6.33 3.85
C THR A 49 11.75 5.56 3.47
N ARG A 50 11.93 4.35 4.02
CA ARG A 50 13.07 3.49 3.71
C ARG A 50 13.06 2.99 2.26
N ASN A 51 11.90 2.58 1.74
CA ASN A 51 11.81 2.04 0.38
C ASN A 51 11.98 3.10 -0.71
N LEU A 52 11.56 4.33 -0.44
CA LEU A 52 11.67 5.47 -1.36
C LEU A 52 12.94 6.31 -1.15
N GLY A 53 13.71 6.06 -0.08
CA GLY A 53 14.92 6.82 0.25
C GLY A 53 14.64 8.27 0.63
N LEU A 54 13.50 8.53 1.28
CA LEU A 54 13.10 9.87 1.71
C LEU A 54 13.89 10.31 2.95
N SER A 55 14.13 11.61 3.08
CA SER A 55 14.78 12.21 4.25
C SER A 55 13.80 12.52 5.40
N ASP A 56 12.50 12.59 5.11
CA ASP A 56 11.45 12.87 6.09
C ASP A 56 10.46 11.70 6.26
N THR A 57 10.22 11.31 7.51
CA THR A 57 9.23 10.29 7.86
C THR A 57 7.89 10.95 8.17
N ALA A 58 6.83 10.52 7.47
CA ALA A 58 5.46 10.90 7.81
C ALA A 58 5.01 10.16 9.08
N THR A 59 4.39 10.88 10.00
CA THR A 59 3.91 10.34 11.28
C THR A 59 2.46 10.75 11.46
N MET A 60 1.56 9.77 11.52
CA MET A 60 0.12 9.99 11.67
C MET A 60 -0.44 11.01 10.66
N ASP A 61 0.02 10.96 9.42
CA ASP A 61 -0.32 11.93 8.38
C ASP A 61 -0.82 11.21 7.11
N PRO A 62 -2.11 10.85 7.04
CA PRO A 62 -2.68 10.13 5.91
C PRO A 62 -2.50 10.85 4.57
N ASP A 63 -2.48 12.20 4.55
CA ASP A 63 -2.32 12.98 3.32
C ASP A 63 -0.93 12.75 2.68
N LYS A 64 0.11 12.51 3.50
CA LYS A 64 1.45 12.13 3.01
C LYS A 64 1.62 10.62 2.86
N GLU A 65 1.10 9.86 3.82
CA GLU A 65 1.34 8.43 3.90
C GLU A 65 0.70 7.65 2.74
N ILE A 66 -0.54 8.00 2.36
CA ILE A 66 -1.27 7.24 1.34
C ILE A 66 -0.58 7.33 -0.03
N PRO A 67 -0.22 8.51 -0.57
CA PRO A 67 0.53 8.57 -1.82
C PRO A 67 1.85 7.80 -1.78
N ARG A 68 2.57 7.83 -0.64
CA ARG A 68 3.84 7.12 -0.46
C ARG A 68 3.68 5.59 -0.53
N VAL A 69 2.57 5.05 -0.07
CA VAL A 69 2.24 3.61 -0.20
C VAL A 69 2.19 3.23 -1.68
N PHE A 70 1.37 3.93 -2.47
CA PHE A 70 1.23 3.62 -3.89
C PHE A 70 2.52 3.85 -4.68
N GLN A 71 3.27 4.92 -4.38
CA GLN A 71 4.58 5.18 -5.01
C GLN A 71 5.59 4.07 -4.71
N THR A 72 5.57 3.53 -3.49
CA THR A 72 6.44 2.42 -3.11
C THR A 72 6.05 1.14 -3.84
N TRP A 73 4.75 0.84 -3.94
CA TRP A 73 4.28 -0.30 -4.74
C TRP A 73 4.64 -0.15 -6.21
N GLU A 74 4.49 1.04 -6.80
CA GLU A 74 4.93 1.30 -8.18
C GLU A 74 6.44 1.06 -8.34
N SER A 75 7.25 1.55 -7.40
CA SER A 75 8.70 1.31 -7.39
C SER A 75 9.03 -0.18 -7.36
N TRP A 76 8.34 -0.97 -6.52
CA TRP A 76 8.51 -2.42 -6.49
C TRP A 76 8.09 -3.09 -7.80
N LEU A 77 6.99 -2.67 -8.41
CA LEU A 77 6.51 -3.24 -9.67
C LEU A 77 7.49 -2.99 -10.81
N LYS A 78 8.04 -1.77 -10.89
CA LYS A 78 9.09 -1.37 -11.83
C LYS A 78 10.36 -2.18 -11.60
N GLU A 79 10.84 -2.27 -10.37
CA GLU A 79 12.04 -3.03 -10.00
C GLU A 79 11.87 -4.53 -10.32
N ALA A 80 10.68 -5.08 -10.11
CA ALA A 80 10.33 -6.47 -10.41
C ALA A 80 10.15 -6.77 -11.92
N GLY A 81 10.10 -5.72 -12.77
CA GLY A 81 9.80 -5.86 -14.19
C GLY A 81 8.38 -6.36 -14.47
N VAL A 82 7.42 -6.08 -13.59
CA VAL A 82 6.02 -6.51 -13.73
C VAL A 82 5.26 -5.56 -14.66
N CYS A 83 5.35 -4.26 -14.39
CA CYS A 83 4.77 -3.16 -15.16
C CYS A 83 5.61 -1.88 -14.99
N ASP A 84 5.43 -0.91 -15.90
CA ASP A 84 6.18 0.35 -15.92
C ASP A 84 5.46 1.46 -15.17
N SER A 85 4.15 1.31 -14.92
CA SER A 85 3.39 2.18 -14.03
C SER A 85 2.31 1.41 -13.27
N ILE A 86 2.00 1.89 -12.07
CA ILE A 86 0.90 1.37 -11.26
C ILE A 86 -0.47 1.68 -11.91
N ALA A 87 -0.54 2.64 -12.83
CA ALA A 87 -1.71 2.91 -13.66
C ALA A 87 -2.01 1.80 -14.68
N GLU A 88 -1.15 0.79 -14.81
CA GLU A 88 -1.46 -0.40 -15.60
C GLU A 88 -2.19 -1.48 -14.79
N LEU A 89 -2.35 -1.27 -13.47
CA LEU A 89 -3.02 -2.21 -12.58
C LEU A 89 -4.45 -1.79 -12.29
N ASP A 90 -5.39 -2.69 -12.54
CA ASP A 90 -6.76 -2.58 -12.06
C ASP A 90 -6.85 -3.17 -10.66
N PHE A 91 -7.00 -2.33 -9.65
CA PHE A 91 -7.14 -2.77 -8.26
C PHE A 91 -8.49 -3.49 -8.07
N ILE A 92 -8.45 -4.73 -7.59
CA ILE A 92 -9.65 -5.54 -7.35
C ILE A 92 -10.10 -5.38 -5.89
N GLU A 93 -9.15 -5.55 -4.95
CA GLU A 93 -9.44 -5.54 -3.51
C GLU A 93 -8.38 -4.75 -2.74
N MET A 94 -8.83 -3.91 -1.80
CA MET A 94 -7.96 -3.09 -0.94
C MET A 94 -8.31 -3.32 0.53
N HIS A 95 -7.34 -3.76 1.31
CA HIS A 95 -7.47 -3.96 2.76
C HIS A 95 -6.74 -2.83 3.46
N ALA A 96 -7.46 -2.03 4.24
CA ALA A 96 -6.86 -0.93 5.01
C ALA A 96 -6.97 -1.19 6.52
N PHE A 97 -5.86 -1.02 7.22
CA PHE A 97 -5.79 -1.15 8.67
C PHE A 97 -5.44 0.21 9.28
N GLY A 98 -6.42 0.87 9.88
CA GLY A 98 -6.22 2.18 10.53
C GLY A 98 -5.74 2.01 11.96
N CYS A 99 -4.66 2.69 12.32
CA CYS A 99 -4.09 2.66 13.66
C CYS A 99 -4.80 3.63 14.61
N GLN A 100 -4.66 3.39 15.91
CA GLN A 100 -5.00 4.39 16.91
C GLN A 100 -4.04 5.60 16.83
N PRO A 101 -4.52 6.81 17.18
CA PRO A 101 -3.65 7.94 17.48
C PRO A 101 -2.45 7.57 18.35
N LYS A 102 -1.25 8.01 17.98
CA LYS A 102 -0.04 7.85 18.83
C LYS A 102 -0.02 8.82 20.00
N SER A 103 -0.70 9.95 19.84
CA SER A 103 -0.88 11.00 20.83
C SER A 103 -2.12 11.81 20.45
N PRO A 104 -2.90 12.34 21.41
CA PRO A 104 -2.75 12.13 22.85
C PRO A 104 -3.25 10.74 23.29
N SER A 105 -3.06 10.35 24.56
CA SER A 105 -3.59 9.09 25.10
C SER A 105 -5.07 9.23 25.46
N PRO A 106 -5.93 8.23 25.15
CA PRO A 106 -7.34 8.27 25.52
C PRO A 106 -7.57 8.22 27.04
N LEU A 107 -6.57 7.83 27.83
CA LEU A 107 -6.65 7.79 29.29
C LEU A 107 -6.38 9.17 29.93
N SER A 108 -5.51 9.97 29.32
CA SER A 108 -5.12 11.27 29.85
C SER A 108 -5.88 12.43 29.20
N ASP A 109 -6.28 12.28 27.93
CA ASP A 109 -7.04 13.26 27.17
C ASP A 109 -8.02 12.57 26.19
N PRO A 110 -9.18 12.13 26.70
CA PRO A 110 -10.20 11.46 25.87
C PRO A 110 -10.74 12.35 24.74
N VAL A 111 -10.84 13.67 24.97
CA VAL A 111 -11.41 14.62 24.01
C VAL A 111 -10.43 14.86 22.87
N GLY A 112 -9.16 15.12 23.17
CA GLY A 112 -8.11 15.26 22.17
C GLY A 112 -7.88 13.98 21.38
N TYR A 113 -7.96 12.81 22.03
CA TYR A 113 -7.87 11.52 21.33
C TYR A 113 -9.02 11.34 20.33
N SER A 114 -10.25 11.65 20.74
CA SER A 114 -11.43 11.58 19.86
C SER A 114 -11.29 12.53 18.67
N ALA A 115 -10.84 13.76 18.90
CA ALA A 115 -10.61 14.74 17.83
C ALA A 115 -9.53 14.28 16.84
N GLU A 116 -8.44 13.71 17.35
CA GLU A 116 -7.36 13.19 16.52
C GLU A 116 -7.80 11.96 15.70
N LEU A 117 -8.61 11.08 16.29
CA LEU A 117 -9.20 9.94 15.58
C LEU A 117 -10.05 10.40 14.39
N GLU A 118 -10.90 11.41 14.59
CA GLU A 118 -11.74 11.98 13.53
C GLU A 118 -10.91 12.71 12.47
N ARG A 119 -9.84 13.42 12.88
CA ARG A 119 -8.89 14.03 11.94
C ARG A 119 -8.25 12.98 11.04
N LEU A 120 -7.74 11.89 11.61
CA LEU A 120 -7.08 10.81 10.87
C LEU A 120 -8.02 10.10 9.91
N ARG A 121 -9.26 9.81 10.33
CA ARG A 121 -10.28 9.19 9.45
C ARG A 121 -10.66 10.11 8.30
N SER A 122 -10.85 11.39 8.58
CA SER A 122 -11.19 12.40 7.57
C SER A 122 -10.05 12.58 6.57
N ALA A 123 -8.81 12.66 7.06
CA ALA A 123 -7.62 12.75 6.22
C ALA A 123 -7.43 11.50 5.35
N TYR A 124 -7.61 10.30 5.92
CA TYR A 124 -7.57 9.05 5.16
C TYR A 124 -8.60 9.03 4.03
N ALA A 125 -9.87 9.32 4.34
CA ALA A 125 -10.93 9.27 3.35
C ALA A 125 -10.65 10.24 2.19
N ARG A 126 -10.20 11.45 2.51
CA ARG A 126 -9.84 12.48 1.53
C ARG A 126 -8.64 12.07 0.68
N ALA A 127 -7.54 11.67 1.30
CA ALA A 127 -6.30 11.36 0.61
C ALA A 127 -6.42 10.08 -0.24
N TYR A 128 -7.14 9.07 0.24
CA TYR A 128 -7.45 7.87 -0.55
C TYR A 128 -8.29 8.21 -1.79
N ALA A 129 -9.39 8.96 -1.62
CA ALA A 129 -10.23 9.36 -2.75
C ALA A 129 -9.48 10.27 -3.74
N ALA A 130 -8.66 11.18 -3.23
CA ALA A 130 -7.84 12.06 -4.06
C ALA A 130 -6.81 11.28 -4.89
N TYR A 131 -6.18 10.25 -4.31
CA TYR A 131 -5.20 9.45 -5.05
C TYR A 131 -5.81 8.83 -6.32
N PHE A 132 -6.95 8.14 -6.19
CA PHE A 132 -7.63 7.54 -7.35
C PHE A 132 -8.09 8.60 -8.35
N ARG A 133 -8.74 9.67 -7.89
CA ARG A 133 -9.21 10.74 -8.77
C ARG A 133 -8.08 11.39 -9.57
N ASP A 134 -6.96 11.69 -8.91
CA ASP A 134 -5.91 12.53 -9.49
C ASP A 134 -4.85 11.71 -10.26
N HIS A 135 -4.63 10.45 -9.88
CA HIS A 135 -3.57 9.60 -10.45
C HIS A 135 -4.09 8.42 -11.28
N LEU A 136 -5.33 7.97 -11.03
CA LEU A 136 -5.93 6.80 -11.66
C LEU A 136 -7.37 7.09 -12.15
N PRO A 137 -7.61 8.21 -12.89
CA PRO A 137 -8.98 8.66 -13.19
C PRO A 137 -9.77 7.70 -14.08
N GLU A 138 -9.09 6.88 -14.88
CA GLU A 138 -9.71 5.90 -15.78
C GLU A 138 -10.03 4.56 -15.09
N HIS A 139 -9.58 4.37 -13.84
CA HIS A 139 -9.73 3.11 -13.14
C HIS A 139 -11.07 3.02 -12.41
N GLY A 140 -11.57 1.79 -12.29
CA GLY A 140 -12.59 1.48 -11.27
C GLY A 140 -12.03 1.62 -9.85
N LEU A 141 -12.92 1.72 -8.86
CA LEU A 141 -12.53 1.67 -7.45
C LEU A 141 -12.56 0.21 -6.94
N PRO A 142 -11.55 -0.24 -6.18
CA PRO A 142 -11.51 -1.60 -5.67
C PRO A 142 -12.60 -1.84 -4.62
N ALA A 143 -13.03 -3.10 -4.49
CA ALA A 143 -13.74 -3.53 -3.29
C ALA A 143 -12.83 -3.28 -2.07
N ARG A 144 -13.39 -2.68 -1.00
CA ARG A 144 -12.58 -2.23 0.13
C ARG A 144 -13.27 -2.48 1.46
N PHE A 145 -12.48 -2.89 2.44
CA PHE A 145 -12.84 -2.77 3.84
C PHE A 145 -11.75 -2.04 4.63
N THR A 146 -12.15 -1.48 5.76
CA THR A 146 -11.24 -0.82 6.70
C THR A 146 -11.48 -1.38 8.09
N VAL A 147 -10.42 -1.85 8.74
CA VAL A 147 -10.44 -2.29 10.15
C VAL A 147 -9.60 -1.32 10.97
N HIS A 148 -10.12 -0.88 12.11
CA HIS A 148 -9.33 -0.11 13.06
C HIS A 148 -8.69 -1.04 14.09
N VAL A 149 -7.36 -1.02 14.15
CA VAL A 149 -6.53 -1.85 15.01
C VAL A 149 -5.80 -0.98 16.04
N ILE A 150 -5.28 -1.61 17.11
CA ILE A 150 -4.44 -0.90 18.08
C ILE A 150 -3.22 -0.30 17.38
N ASP A 151 -2.50 -1.15 16.64
CA ASP A 151 -1.27 -0.74 15.97
C ASP A 151 -0.88 -1.72 14.86
N VAL A 152 0.07 -1.29 14.03
CA VAL A 152 0.78 -2.07 13.01
C VAL A 152 2.27 -2.15 13.38
N PRO A 153 3.11 -2.89 12.63
CA PRO A 153 4.55 -2.96 12.92
C PRO A 153 5.26 -1.60 12.81
N ASP A 154 4.83 -0.74 11.90
CA ASP A 154 5.32 0.64 11.74
C ASP A 154 4.71 1.55 12.81
N LYS A 155 5.55 2.02 13.75
CA LYS A 155 5.09 2.73 14.96
C LYS A 155 4.71 4.17 14.74
N VAL A 156 4.97 4.73 13.56
CA VAL A 156 4.60 6.11 13.22
C VAL A 156 3.45 6.20 12.23
N ALA A 157 3.12 5.10 11.56
CA ALA A 157 2.09 5.08 10.52
C ALA A 157 0.66 5.21 11.08
N SER A 158 -0.18 5.88 10.29
CA SER A 158 -1.62 5.96 10.46
C SER A 158 -2.36 4.77 9.85
N TYR A 159 -1.90 4.26 8.71
CA TYR A 159 -2.54 3.13 8.01
C TYR A 159 -1.53 2.15 7.40
N GLU A 160 -1.90 0.88 7.40
CA GLU A 160 -1.28 -0.17 6.57
C GLU A 160 -2.26 -0.62 5.48
N PHE A 161 -1.75 -0.81 4.27
CA PHE A 161 -2.52 -1.29 3.13
C PHE A 161 -1.97 -2.60 2.60
N TYR A 162 -2.87 -3.48 2.17
CA TYR A 162 -2.59 -4.65 1.35
C TYR A 162 -3.57 -4.66 0.18
N THR A 163 -3.13 -5.10 -1.00
CA THR A 163 -4.03 -5.11 -2.16
C THR A 163 -3.74 -6.23 -3.14
N THR A 164 -4.80 -6.60 -3.86
CA THR A 164 -4.74 -7.46 -5.03
C THR A 164 -5.25 -6.70 -6.24
N ALA A 165 -4.55 -6.83 -7.36
CA ALA A 165 -4.85 -6.14 -8.61
C ALA A 165 -4.71 -7.08 -9.81
N LEU A 166 -5.16 -6.62 -10.98
CA LEU A 166 -5.01 -7.30 -12.25
C LEU A 166 -4.17 -6.45 -13.19
N LEU A 167 -3.17 -7.05 -13.82
CA LEU A 167 -2.46 -6.48 -14.95
C LEU A 167 -3.02 -7.08 -16.23
N GLN A 168 -3.85 -6.30 -16.92
CA GLN A 168 -4.50 -6.71 -18.16
C GLN A 168 -3.59 -6.44 -19.36
N ARG A 169 -2.91 -7.47 -19.87
CA ARG A 169 -1.94 -7.34 -20.96
C ARG A 169 -2.58 -6.85 -22.24
N ALA A 170 -3.85 -7.20 -22.48
CA ALA A 170 -4.60 -6.75 -23.65
C ALA A 170 -4.88 -5.23 -23.66
N LEU A 171 -4.81 -4.55 -22.51
CA LEU A 171 -5.01 -3.11 -22.40
C LEU A 171 -3.72 -2.30 -22.63
N LYS A 172 -2.53 -2.94 -22.59
CA LYS A 172 -1.28 -2.29 -23.01
C LYS A 172 -1.32 -2.08 -24.53
N LYS A 173 -1.45 -0.83 -24.95
CA LYS A 173 -1.18 -0.41 -26.33
C LYS A 173 0.32 -0.34 -26.60
#